data_AF-A0A7S0SS02-F1
#
_entry.id   AF-A0A7S0SS02-F1
#
_cell.length_a   1.000
_cell.length_b   1.000
_cell.length_c   1.000
_cell.angle_alpha   90.00
_cell.angle_beta   90.00
_cell.angle_gamma   90.00
#
_symmetry.space_group_name_H-M   'P 1'
#
loop_
_entity.id
_entity.type
_entity.pdbx_description
1 polymer ?
#
loop_
_entity_poly.entity_id
_entity_poly.type
_entity_poly.pdbx_seq_one_letter_code
_entity_poly.pdbx_strand_id
1 'polypeptide(L)'
;RGFAIVSQSSKNLATARTQGRRSVRNGARECGTVRRGASSPAGMKFKGVFSLVGVAWLERFVPIFDKMGKELSVLLTPSTLHLVMGHTVSGGLELHADLLQEEVFDEYKISSNNSDKIAFKLEPAVLFRVLRGLIGTEATNIEVKLIKRAMGSERSLPFLNFNSKGMVDVVQDVPLAGPLSRREIEDLEALVQANVVNVPYWLDLDRQAAEGVAAAVERCRAVGLRLELATTRAGALHLTTSRGGGVTLGTEYRGIPVLPLAEDGG
;
A
#
# COMPACT_ATOMS: atom_id res chain seq x y z
N ARG A 1 -2.04 -11.29 -11.64
CA ARG A 1 -3.09 -10.26 -11.96
C ARG A 1 -3.31 -9.44 -10.69
N GLY A 2 -2.54 -8.36 -10.49
CA GLY A 2 -2.71 -7.50 -9.31
C GLY A 2 -3.94 -6.59 -9.47
N PHE A 3 -4.84 -6.61 -8.50
CA PHE A 3 -5.97 -5.68 -8.43
C PHE A 3 -5.63 -4.60 -7.41
N ALA A 4 -5.88 -3.33 -7.75
CA ALA A 4 -5.88 -2.23 -6.80
C ALA A 4 -7.32 -1.78 -6.62
N ILE A 5 -7.84 -1.90 -5.40
CA ILE A 5 -9.20 -1.48 -5.07
C ILE A 5 -9.10 -0.14 -4.32
N VAL A 6 -9.77 0.87 -4.86
CA VAL A 6 -9.98 2.16 -4.19
C VAL A 6 -11.41 2.15 -3.67
N SER A 7 -11.58 2.15 -2.36
CA SER A 7 -12.90 2.20 -1.70
C SER A 7 -13.01 3.45 -0.83
N GLN A 8 -14.13 4.16 -0.88
CA GLN A 8 -14.37 5.34 -0.05
C GLN A 8 -15.46 5.02 0.97
N SER A 9 -15.09 4.88 2.25
CA SER A 9 -16.02 4.63 3.35
C SER A 9 -15.97 5.80 4.34
N SER A 10 -17.05 6.58 4.40
CA SER A 10 -17.18 7.69 5.36
C SER A 10 -17.82 7.17 6.66
N LYS A 11 -17.03 7.02 7.74
CA LYS A 11 -17.56 6.79 9.09
C LYS A 11 -17.05 7.88 10.04
N ASN A 12 -17.97 8.73 10.50
CA ASN A 12 -17.73 9.73 11.53
C ASN A 12 -17.60 9.04 12.91
N LEU A 13 -16.50 9.29 13.63
CA LEU A 13 -16.40 8.94 15.06
C LEU A 13 -15.96 10.13 15.90
N ALA A 14 -16.77 10.40 16.93
CA ALA A 14 -16.61 11.46 17.91
C ALA A 14 -15.55 11.12 18.97
N THR A 15 -14.78 12.13 19.34
CA THR A 15 -13.65 12.09 20.28
C THR A 15 -14.13 12.16 21.73
N ALA A 16 -13.69 11.23 22.58
CA ALA A 16 -13.74 11.38 24.04
C ALA A 16 -12.32 11.28 24.62
N ARG A 17 -11.84 12.40 25.18
CA ARG A 17 -10.60 12.52 25.93
C ARG A 17 -10.85 12.15 27.39
N THR A 18 -9.92 11.41 28.01
CA THR A 18 -9.77 11.40 29.46
C THR A 18 -8.28 11.40 29.82
N GLN A 19 -7.89 12.41 30.58
CA GLN A 19 -6.56 12.59 31.18
C GLN A 19 -6.38 11.70 32.41
N GLY A 20 -5.19 11.14 32.58
CA GLY A 20 -4.75 10.45 33.79
C GLY A 20 -3.26 10.67 34.03
N ARG A 21 -2.93 11.04 35.27
CA ARG A 21 -1.70 11.68 35.77
C ARG A 21 -0.62 10.68 36.26
N ARG A 22 0.62 11.20 36.38
CA ARG A 22 1.72 10.86 37.35
C ARG A 22 2.49 9.54 37.08
N SER A 23 3.76 9.33 37.43
CA SER A 23 4.81 10.06 38.17
C SER A 23 6.16 9.30 38.07
N VAL A 24 7.27 10.02 37.84
CA VAL A 24 8.61 9.97 38.51
C VAL A 24 9.27 8.59 38.83
N ARG A 25 10.52 8.33 38.37
CA ARG A 25 11.82 8.48 39.11
C ARG A 25 13.01 7.80 38.40
N ASN A 26 14.20 8.37 38.66
CA ASN A 26 15.55 8.05 38.16
C ASN A 26 16.14 6.70 38.64
N GLY A 27 17.15 6.21 37.92
CA GLY A 27 18.14 5.26 38.44
C GLY A 27 19.20 4.85 37.41
N ALA A 28 20.43 5.34 37.58
CA ALA A 28 21.61 5.04 36.77
C ALA A 28 22.29 3.72 37.17
N ARG A 29 22.99 3.04 36.24
CA ARG A 29 24.44 2.70 36.31
C ARG A 29 24.87 1.66 35.27
N GLU A 30 26.12 1.82 34.88
CA GLU A 30 26.96 1.09 33.92
C GLU A 30 27.11 -0.41 34.22
N CYS A 31 27.34 -1.23 33.19
CA CYS A 31 28.50 -2.13 33.14
C CYS A 31 28.62 -2.77 31.74
N GLY A 32 29.82 -2.75 31.16
CA GLY A 32 30.12 -3.37 29.88
C GLY A 32 30.17 -4.90 29.94
N THR A 33 29.83 -5.55 28.83
CA THR A 33 30.37 -6.87 28.50
C THR A 33 30.20 -7.15 27.01
N VAL A 34 31.31 -7.40 26.34
CA VAL A 34 31.40 -7.97 24.99
C VAL A 34 30.61 -9.28 24.97
N ARG A 35 29.58 -9.38 24.12
CA ARG A 35 28.88 -10.65 23.86
C ARG A 35 28.87 -10.95 22.36
N ARG A 36 29.58 -12.04 22.04
CA ARG A 36 29.44 -12.83 20.82
C ARG A 36 27.96 -13.10 20.53
N GLY A 37 27.60 -13.10 19.26
CA GLY A 37 26.23 -13.16 18.74
C GLY A 37 25.35 -14.17 19.48
N ALA A 38 24.50 -13.66 20.36
CA ALA A 38 23.38 -14.39 20.91
C ALA A 38 22.25 -14.34 19.89
N SER A 39 21.85 -15.50 19.36
CA SER A 39 20.59 -15.66 18.65
C SER A 39 19.45 -15.23 19.58
N SER A 40 18.81 -14.11 19.27
CA SER A 40 17.70 -13.58 20.07
C SER A 40 16.49 -14.53 20.02
N PRO A 41 15.74 -14.67 21.14
CA PRO A 41 14.55 -15.49 21.18
C PRO A 41 13.46 -14.88 20.28
N ALA A 42 12.92 -15.72 19.38
CA ALA A 42 11.75 -15.51 18.50
C ALA A 42 11.47 -14.04 18.09
N GLY A 43 12.43 -13.41 17.43
CA GLY A 43 12.20 -12.14 16.72
C GLY A 43 11.62 -12.40 15.33
N MET A 44 10.73 -11.51 14.87
CA MET A 44 10.21 -11.51 13.50
C MET A 44 11.36 -11.50 12.50
N LYS A 45 11.33 -12.40 11.52
CA LYS A 45 12.34 -12.51 10.47
C LYS A 45 11.64 -12.46 9.12
N PHE A 46 12.17 -11.61 8.24
CA PHE A 46 11.77 -11.54 6.85
C PHE A 46 13.01 -11.46 5.98
N LYS A 47 13.05 -12.31 4.95
CA LYS A 47 14.03 -12.28 3.87
C LYS A 47 13.34 -12.70 2.58
N GLY A 48 13.56 -11.95 1.51
CA GLY A 48 13.15 -12.35 0.17
C GLY A 48 14.16 -11.93 -0.89
N VAL A 49 14.00 -12.48 -2.09
CA VAL A 49 14.67 -12.05 -3.32
C VAL A 49 13.57 -11.59 -4.25
N PHE A 50 13.59 -10.31 -4.65
CA PHE A 50 12.57 -9.80 -5.56
C PHE A 50 12.75 -10.36 -6.96
N SER A 51 11.62 -10.72 -7.58
CA SER A 51 11.58 -10.91 -9.02
C SER A 51 11.67 -9.55 -9.73
N LEU A 52 12.21 -9.51 -10.95
CA LEU A 52 12.25 -8.27 -11.75
C LEU A 52 10.83 -7.70 -11.98
N VAL A 53 9.86 -8.59 -12.16
CA VAL A 53 8.45 -8.26 -12.32
C VAL A 53 7.90 -7.63 -11.04
N GLY A 54 8.22 -8.20 -9.87
CA GLY A 54 7.82 -7.68 -8.56
C GLY A 54 8.30 -6.25 -8.31
N VAL A 55 9.58 -5.96 -8.62
CA VAL A 55 10.12 -4.60 -8.51
C VAL A 55 9.39 -3.64 -9.44
N ALA A 56 9.13 -4.04 -10.69
CA ALA A 56 8.40 -3.22 -11.65
C ALA A 56 6.95 -2.94 -11.20
N TRP A 57 6.27 -3.91 -10.60
CA TRP A 57 4.93 -3.69 -10.01
C TRP A 57 4.97 -2.70 -8.85
N LEU A 58 5.90 -2.87 -7.92
CA LEU A 58 6.04 -1.96 -6.78
C LEU A 58 6.41 -0.54 -7.24
N GLU A 59 7.30 -0.40 -8.22
CA GLU A 59 7.68 0.90 -8.78
C GLU A 59 6.48 1.63 -9.42
N ARG A 60 5.52 0.89 -9.99
CA ARG A 60 4.28 1.44 -10.55
C ARG A 60 3.25 1.81 -9.48
N PHE A 61 3.10 1.01 -8.43
CA PHE A 61 2.06 1.21 -7.42
C PHE A 61 2.45 2.19 -6.30
N VAL A 62 3.70 2.15 -5.83
CA VAL A 62 4.14 3.01 -4.71
C VAL A 62 3.92 4.51 -4.97
N PRO A 63 4.14 5.06 -6.19
CA PRO A 63 3.82 6.45 -6.51
C PRO A 63 2.36 6.85 -6.32
N ILE A 64 1.43 5.90 -6.44
CA ILE A 64 0.01 6.16 -6.19
C ILE A 64 -0.17 6.47 -4.70
N PHE A 65 0.42 5.65 -3.82
CA PHE A 65 0.39 5.89 -2.38
C PHE A 65 1.11 7.19 -2.00
N ASP A 66 2.26 7.48 -2.60
CA ASP A 66 3.01 8.71 -2.33
C ASP A 66 2.22 10.00 -2.62
N LYS A 67 1.42 10.00 -3.69
CA LYS A 67 0.51 11.11 -4.01
C LYS A 67 -0.63 11.27 -3.01
N MET A 68 -1.05 10.17 -2.37
CA MET A 68 -2.23 10.14 -1.51
C MET A 68 -1.90 10.40 -0.04
N GLY A 69 -0.72 9.98 0.44
CA GLY A 69 -0.35 10.14 1.84
C GLY A 69 1.12 9.89 2.10
N LYS A 70 1.58 10.32 3.28
CA LYS A 70 3.00 10.23 3.69
C LYS A 70 3.37 8.92 4.38
N GLU A 71 2.39 8.08 4.69
CA GLU A 71 2.59 6.83 5.43
C GLU A 71 1.89 5.69 4.68
N LEU A 72 2.63 4.61 4.44
CA LEU A 72 2.14 3.39 3.81
C LEU A 72 2.32 2.22 4.78
N SER A 73 1.24 1.50 5.06
CA SER A 73 1.32 0.24 5.78
C SER A 73 1.60 -0.88 4.79
N VAL A 74 2.58 -1.73 5.10
CA VAL A 74 2.88 -2.94 4.33
C VAL A 74 2.57 -4.13 5.22
N LEU A 75 1.73 -5.04 4.72
CA LEU A 75 1.42 -6.30 5.38
C LEU A 75 1.98 -7.45 4.53
N LEU A 76 2.92 -8.18 5.11
CA LEU A 76 3.50 -9.41 4.58
C LEU A 76 2.81 -10.60 5.22
N THR A 77 2.27 -11.49 4.38
CA THR A 77 1.71 -12.78 4.79
C THR A 77 2.45 -13.90 4.08
N PRO A 78 2.28 -15.17 4.49
CA PRO A 78 2.88 -16.31 3.80
C PRO A 78 2.54 -16.40 2.30
N SER A 79 1.42 -15.83 1.85
CA SER A 79 0.91 -15.96 0.48
C SER A 79 0.83 -14.63 -0.29
N THR A 80 0.83 -13.50 0.41
CA THR A 80 0.51 -12.20 -0.19
C THR A 80 1.33 -11.06 0.42
N LEU A 81 1.50 -10.02 -0.38
CA LEU A 81 2.00 -8.72 0.04
C LEU A 81 0.90 -7.68 -0.22
N HIS A 82 0.54 -6.94 0.82
CA HIS A 82 -0.47 -5.88 0.76
C HIS A 82 0.17 -4.53 1.02
N LEU A 83 -0.11 -3.57 0.15
CA LEU A 83 0.16 -2.15 0.36
C LEU A 83 -1.14 -1.49 0.78
N VAL A 84 -1.22 -0.91 1.97
CA VAL A 84 -2.48 -0.45 2.57
C VAL A 84 -2.35 0.97 3.10
N MET A 85 -3.32 1.82 2.76
CA MET A 85 -3.46 3.18 3.27
C MET A 85 -4.91 3.43 3.66
N GLY A 86 -5.14 3.72 4.94
CA GLY A 86 -6.47 4.02 5.47
C GLY A 86 -6.94 5.43 5.16
N HIS A 87 -8.24 5.66 5.31
CA HIS A 87 -8.91 6.93 5.01
C HIS A 87 -8.34 8.14 5.78
N THR A 88 -7.84 7.95 7.01
CA THR A 88 -7.27 9.06 7.80
C THR A 88 -5.98 9.60 7.20
N VAL A 89 -5.18 8.73 6.56
CA VAL A 89 -3.87 9.09 6.00
C VAL A 89 -4.01 9.66 4.60
N SER A 90 -4.96 9.14 3.81
CA SER A 90 -5.19 9.52 2.41
C SER A 90 -6.11 10.73 2.21
N GLY A 91 -6.68 11.29 3.29
CA GLY A 91 -7.67 12.37 3.20
C GLY A 91 -9.08 11.91 2.86
N GLY A 92 -9.44 10.67 3.19
CA GLY A 92 -10.81 10.14 3.12
C GLY A 92 -10.99 8.89 2.27
N LEU A 93 -9.92 8.31 1.72
CA LEU A 93 -9.95 7.15 0.81
C LEU A 93 -9.27 5.91 1.42
N GLU A 94 -9.89 4.74 1.30
CA GLU A 94 -9.23 3.49 1.65
C GLU A 94 -8.61 2.92 0.37
N LEU A 95 -7.29 2.76 0.40
CA LEU A 95 -6.50 2.33 -0.75
C LEU A 95 -5.76 1.06 -0.37
N HIS A 96 -5.87 0.04 -1.19
CA HIS A 96 -4.97 -1.09 -1.09
C HIS A 96 -4.59 -1.66 -2.45
N ALA A 97 -3.41 -2.27 -2.49
CA ALA A 97 -2.93 -3.06 -3.62
C ALA A 97 -2.45 -4.43 -3.10
N ASP A 98 -2.99 -5.48 -3.71
CA ASP A 98 -2.76 -6.86 -3.29
C ASP A 98 -1.94 -7.58 -4.35
N LEU A 99 -0.82 -8.15 -3.91
CA LEU A 99 0.12 -8.86 -4.77
C LEU A 99 0.33 -10.27 -4.21
N LEU A 100 0.31 -11.27 -5.09
CA LEU A 100 0.69 -12.62 -4.71
C LEU A 100 2.18 -12.65 -4.40
N GLN A 101 2.56 -13.33 -3.32
CA GLN A 101 3.95 -13.42 -2.89
C GLN A 101 4.85 -13.98 -4.00
N GLU A 102 4.38 -15.01 -4.70
CA GLU A 102 5.10 -15.67 -5.80
C GLU A 102 5.25 -14.79 -7.05
N GLU A 103 4.38 -13.81 -7.27
CA GLU A 103 4.54 -12.84 -8.37
C GLU A 103 5.61 -11.78 -8.02
N VAL A 104 5.80 -11.51 -6.73
CA VAL A 104 6.70 -10.45 -6.23
C VAL A 104 8.11 -10.96 -5.94
N PHE A 105 8.25 -12.19 -5.46
CA PHE A 105 9.51 -12.73 -4.96
C PHE A 105 9.86 -14.08 -5.60
N ASP A 106 11.11 -14.22 -6.03
CA ASP A 106 11.69 -15.50 -6.46
C ASP A 106 12.03 -16.40 -5.26
N GLU A 107 12.46 -15.80 -4.16
CA GLU A 107 12.64 -16.46 -2.87
C GLU A 107 11.91 -15.68 -1.78
N TYR A 108 11.21 -16.38 -0.88
CA TYR A 108 10.48 -15.74 0.21
C TYR A 108 10.53 -16.56 1.49
N LYS A 109 10.94 -15.92 2.58
CA LYS A 109 11.03 -16.51 3.92
C LYS A 109 10.52 -15.51 4.93
N ILE A 110 9.46 -15.88 5.62
CA ILE A 110 8.86 -15.11 6.70
C ILE A 110 8.72 -15.99 7.95
N SER A 111 8.93 -15.39 9.12
CA SER A 111 8.69 -16.04 10.41
C SER A 111 8.26 -15.01 11.43
N SER A 112 7.11 -15.24 12.08
CA SER A 112 6.52 -14.35 13.09
C SER A 112 5.60 -15.12 14.02
N ASN A 113 5.51 -14.70 15.29
CA ASN A 113 4.60 -15.29 16.27
C ASN A 113 3.12 -14.96 16.01
N ASN A 114 2.82 -14.18 14.96
CA ASN A 114 1.46 -13.83 14.56
C ASN A 114 1.04 -14.53 13.26
N SER A 115 1.05 -15.87 13.27
CA SER A 115 0.73 -16.69 12.08
C SER A 115 1.61 -16.35 10.87
N ASP A 116 2.90 -16.10 11.10
CA ASP A 116 3.85 -15.67 10.06
C ASP A 116 3.43 -14.40 9.30
N LYS A 117 2.62 -13.53 9.93
CA LYS A 117 2.30 -12.19 9.44
C LYS A 117 3.22 -11.16 10.07
N ILE A 118 3.70 -10.24 9.24
CA ILE A 118 4.50 -9.08 9.67
C ILE A 118 3.92 -7.86 8.98
N ALA A 119 3.63 -6.81 9.75
CA ALA A 119 3.30 -5.52 9.17
C ALA A 119 4.13 -4.39 9.77
N PHE A 120 4.37 -3.37 8.97
CA PHE A 120 5.13 -2.18 9.35
C PHE A 120 4.68 -0.99 8.52
N LYS A 121 5.03 0.20 8.98
CA LYS A 121 4.79 1.46 8.26
C LYS A 121 6.09 2.01 7.69
N LEU A 122 6.01 2.64 6.54
CA LEU A 122 7.12 3.35 5.90
C LEU A 122 6.64 4.57 5.12
N GLU A 123 7.58 5.43 4.73
CA GLU A 123 7.30 6.55 3.83
C GLU A 123 7.35 6.08 2.36
N PRO A 124 6.27 6.22 1.59
CA PRO A 124 6.21 5.74 0.21
C PRO A 124 7.24 6.43 -0.71
N ALA A 125 7.50 7.74 -0.56
CA ALA A 125 8.55 8.44 -1.28
C ALA A 125 9.94 7.79 -1.13
N VAL A 126 10.28 7.37 0.09
CA VAL A 126 11.59 6.75 0.39
C VAL A 126 11.69 5.38 -0.28
N LEU A 127 10.63 4.57 -0.16
CA LEU A 127 10.56 3.27 -0.84
C LEU A 127 10.64 3.43 -2.37
N PHE A 128 9.90 4.37 -2.95
CA PHE A 128 9.91 4.63 -4.39
C PHE A 128 11.30 5.03 -4.89
N ARG A 129 12.00 5.90 -4.16
CA ARG A 129 13.38 6.29 -4.51
C ARG A 129 14.32 5.10 -4.53
N VAL A 130 14.19 4.17 -3.57
CA VAL A 130 14.99 2.94 -3.54
C VAL A 130 14.68 2.07 -4.75
N LEU A 131 13.40 1.81 -5.04
CA LEU A 131 12.96 1.02 -6.19
C LEU A 131 13.47 1.61 -7.52
N ARG A 132 13.37 2.93 -7.70
CA ARG A 132 13.92 3.64 -8.87
C ARG A 132 15.44 3.47 -8.99
N GLY A 133 16.15 3.50 -7.88
CA GLY A 133 17.58 3.25 -7.84
C GLY A 133 17.93 1.85 -8.33
N LEU A 134 17.22 0.83 -7.83
CA LEU A 134 17.42 -0.57 -8.21
C LEU A 134 17.20 -0.84 -9.70
N ILE A 135 16.15 -0.25 -10.27
CA ILE A 135 15.88 -0.34 -11.72
C ILE A 135 16.95 0.41 -12.51
N GLY A 136 17.32 1.62 -12.07
CA GLY A 136 18.31 2.45 -12.77
C GLY A 136 19.73 1.86 -12.78
N THR A 137 20.08 1.01 -11.81
CA THR A 137 21.36 0.28 -11.77
C THR A 137 21.32 -1.07 -12.49
N GLU A 138 20.21 -1.41 -13.14
CA GLU A 138 19.98 -2.71 -13.80
C GLU A 138 20.31 -3.88 -12.86
N ALA A 139 19.85 -3.79 -11.61
CA ALA A 139 20.11 -4.81 -10.61
C ALA A 139 19.52 -6.17 -11.04
N THR A 140 20.37 -7.19 -11.09
CA THR A 140 19.99 -8.54 -11.54
C THR A 140 19.55 -9.44 -10.37
N ASN A 141 20.00 -9.13 -9.16
CA ASN A 141 19.61 -9.84 -7.95
C ASN A 141 19.39 -8.84 -6.81
N ILE A 142 18.18 -8.82 -6.26
CA ILE A 142 17.76 -7.86 -5.23
C ILE A 142 17.28 -8.63 -4.01
N GLU A 143 18.15 -8.77 -3.01
CA GLU A 143 17.79 -9.31 -1.70
C GLU A 143 17.15 -8.21 -0.86
N VAL A 144 15.99 -8.51 -0.28
CA VAL A 144 15.33 -7.65 0.70
C VAL A 144 15.23 -8.37 2.04
N LYS A 145 15.51 -7.66 3.13
CA LYS A 145 15.43 -8.24 4.47
C LYS A 145 15.05 -7.22 5.53
N LEU A 146 14.35 -7.70 6.55
CA LEU A 146 14.10 -6.93 7.75
C LEU A 146 15.33 -6.98 8.65
N ILE A 147 15.89 -5.81 8.97
CA ILE A 147 17.06 -5.68 9.84
C ILE A 147 16.78 -4.69 10.97
N LYS A 148 17.60 -4.78 12.01
CA LYS A 148 17.68 -3.80 13.09
C LYS A 148 19.04 -3.14 13.02
N ARG A 149 19.08 -1.80 12.97
CA ARG A 149 20.33 -1.03 13.06
C ARG A 149 20.39 -0.27 14.37
N ALA A 150 21.58 -0.16 14.96
CA ALA A 150 21.80 0.68 16.13
C ALA A 150 21.91 2.14 15.71
N MET A 151 21.16 3.01 16.37
CA MET A 151 21.17 4.46 16.23
C MET A 151 21.70 5.02 17.56
N GLY A 152 23.02 5.22 17.63
CA GLY A 152 23.69 5.60 18.86
C GLY A 152 23.78 4.46 19.87
N SER A 153 23.93 4.79 21.16
CA SER A 153 24.28 3.85 22.22
C SER A 153 23.12 2.98 22.75
N GLU A 154 21.86 3.39 22.60
CA GLU A 154 20.74 2.71 23.29
C GLU A 154 19.50 2.44 22.43
N ARG A 155 19.42 2.94 21.20
CA ARG A 155 18.22 2.78 20.36
C ARG A 155 18.55 1.95 19.14
N SER A 156 17.78 0.89 18.89
CA SER A 156 17.83 0.17 17.62
C SER A 156 16.54 0.41 16.86
N LEU A 157 16.65 0.83 15.60
CA LEU A 157 15.52 1.07 14.72
C LEU A 157 15.42 -0.03 13.66
N PRO A 158 14.19 -0.43 13.28
CA PRO A 158 13.97 -1.38 12.20
C PRO A 158 14.12 -0.70 10.83
N PHE A 159 14.72 -1.43 9.89
CA PHE A 159 14.85 -1.02 8.49
C PHE A 159 14.50 -2.17 7.57
N LEU A 160 13.93 -1.84 6.41
CA LEU A 160 13.87 -2.74 5.27
C LEU A 160 15.12 -2.49 4.43
N ASN A 161 16.05 -3.44 4.45
CA ASN A 161 17.30 -3.35 3.73
C ASN A 161 17.17 -3.99 2.36
N PHE A 162 17.61 -3.27 1.34
CA PHE A 162 17.73 -3.71 -0.04
C PHE A 162 19.21 -3.87 -0.35
N ASN A 163 19.61 -5.08 -0.71
CA ASN A 163 20.96 -5.41 -1.13
C ASN A 163 20.90 -5.91 -2.56
N SER A 164 21.40 -5.12 -3.48
CA SER A 164 21.35 -5.39 -4.90
C SER A 164 22.72 -5.68 -5.48
N LYS A 165 22.76 -6.65 -6.39
CA LYS A 165 23.91 -6.97 -7.21
C LYS A 165 23.59 -6.69 -8.67
N GLY A 166 24.56 -6.17 -9.40
CA GLY A 166 24.41 -5.79 -10.80
C GLY A 166 25.71 -5.21 -11.34
N MET A 167 25.60 -4.18 -12.18
CA MET A 167 26.78 -3.43 -12.63
C MET A 167 27.46 -2.71 -11.45
N VAL A 168 26.66 -2.23 -10.49
CA VAL A 168 27.14 -1.64 -9.23
C VAL A 168 26.36 -2.27 -8.09
N ASP A 169 27.08 -2.80 -7.10
CA ASP A 169 26.47 -3.33 -5.89
C ASP A 169 25.99 -2.17 -5.02
N VAL A 170 24.69 -2.15 -4.70
CA VAL A 170 24.05 -1.06 -3.96
C VAL A 170 23.31 -1.62 -2.76
N VAL A 171 23.60 -1.03 -1.59
CA VAL A 171 22.90 -1.32 -0.33
C VAL A 171 22.14 -0.07 0.10
N GLN A 172 20.82 -0.20 0.24
CA GLN A 172 19.93 0.89 0.63
C GLN A 172 19.01 0.44 1.77
N ASP A 173 18.69 1.36 2.67
CA ASP A 173 17.80 1.10 3.80
C ASP A 173 16.57 2.00 3.73
N VAL A 174 15.40 1.41 3.94
CA VAL A 174 14.15 2.14 4.15
C VAL A 174 13.82 2.09 5.64
N PRO A 175 13.75 3.24 6.34
CA PRO A 175 13.38 3.26 7.75
C PRO A 175 11.94 2.81 7.93
N LEU A 176 11.70 2.03 8.99
CA LEU A 176 10.37 1.52 9.31
C LEU A 176 9.86 2.14 10.62
N ALA A 177 8.59 2.52 10.62
CA ALA A 177 7.88 2.91 11.82
C ALA A 177 7.25 1.66 12.47
N GLY A 178 8.03 1.03 13.36
CA GLY A 178 7.63 -0.08 14.24
C GLY A 178 7.18 -1.36 13.50
N PRO A 179 7.32 -2.54 14.12
CA PRO A 179 6.40 -3.62 13.80
C PRO A 179 5.02 -3.24 14.34
N LEU A 180 3.97 -3.43 13.53
CA LEU A 180 2.60 -3.20 13.98
C LEU A 180 2.18 -4.29 14.98
N SER A 181 1.31 -3.91 15.91
CA SER A 181 0.72 -4.82 16.88
C SER A 181 -0.23 -5.80 16.19
N ARG A 182 -0.56 -6.91 16.89
CA ARG A 182 -1.53 -7.90 16.39
C ARG A 182 -2.88 -7.27 16.03
N ARG A 183 -3.37 -6.35 16.86
CA ARG A 183 -4.64 -5.65 16.63
C ARG A 183 -4.57 -4.78 15.38
N GLU A 184 -3.49 -4.03 15.18
CA GLU A 184 -3.31 -3.21 13.97
C GLU A 184 -3.21 -4.09 12.71
N ILE A 185 -2.62 -5.28 12.81
CA ILE A 185 -2.62 -6.26 11.71
C ILE A 185 -4.05 -6.72 11.40
N GLU A 186 -4.84 -7.07 12.42
CA GLU A 186 -6.25 -7.46 12.24
C GLU A 186 -7.08 -6.33 11.59
N ASP A 187 -6.83 -5.07 11.97
CA ASP A 187 -7.47 -3.90 11.35
C ASP A 187 -7.09 -3.73 9.87
N LEU A 188 -5.82 -3.97 9.51
CA LEU A 188 -5.37 -3.96 8.10
C LEU A 188 -6.01 -5.08 7.30
N GLU A 189 -6.10 -6.28 7.87
CA GLU A 189 -6.77 -7.42 7.23
C GLU A 189 -8.24 -7.14 7.01
N ALA A 190 -8.92 -6.52 7.96
CA ALA A 190 -10.31 -6.10 7.80
C ALA A 190 -10.48 -5.07 6.67
N LEU A 191 -9.52 -4.16 6.48
CA LEU A 191 -9.54 -3.20 5.37
C LEU A 191 -9.32 -3.88 4.02
N VAL A 192 -8.36 -4.80 3.93
CA VAL A 192 -8.11 -5.59 2.71
C VAL A 192 -9.31 -6.48 2.39
N GLN A 193 -9.94 -7.07 3.41
CA GLN A 193 -11.14 -7.89 3.26
C GLN A 193 -12.43 -7.09 3.09
N ALA A 194 -12.41 -5.77 3.24
CA ALA A 194 -13.54 -4.89 3.00
C ALA A 194 -13.79 -4.80 1.48
N ASN A 195 -14.20 -5.93 0.92
CA ASN A 195 -14.72 -6.03 -0.43
C ASN A 195 -15.99 -5.18 -0.54
N VAL A 196 -16.24 -4.65 -1.73
CA VAL A 196 -17.54 -4.07 -2.03
C VAL A 196 -18.54 -5.22 -2.14
N VAL A 197 -19.23 -5.52 -1.03
CA VAL A 197 -20.27 -6.54 -0.97
C VAL A 197 -21.58 -5.93 -1.46
N ASN A 198 -22.42 -6.72 -2.14
CA ASN A 198 -23.75 -6.31 -2.65
C ASN A 198 -23.73 -5.25 -3.76
N VAL A 199 -22.75 -5.29 -4.65
CA VAL A 199 -22.80 -4.49 -5.88
C VAL A 199 -23.74 -5.15 -6.89
N PRO A 200 -24.75 -4.44 -7.43
CA PRO A 200 -25.73 -5.02 -8.34
C PRO A 200 -25.12 -5.40 -9.70
N TYR A 201 -24.09 -4.67 -10.15
CA TYR A 201 -23.32 -4.95 -11.35
C TYR A 201 -22.00 -4.16 -11.35
N TRP A 202 -21.01 -4.61 -12.10
CA TRP A 202 -19.73 -3.97 -12.33
C TRP A 202 -19.60 -3.55 -13.78
N LEU A 203 -18.90 -2.45 -14.03
CA LEU A 203 -18.45 -2.08 -15.36
C LEU A 203 -16.97 -2.47 -15.49
N ASP A 204 -16.65 -3.39 -16.40
CA ASP A 204 -15.29 -3.82 -16.66
C ASP A 204 -14.63 -2.86 -17.66
N LEU A 205 -13.95 -1.85 -17.12
CA LEU A 205 -13.17 -0.91 -17.92
C LEU A 205 -11.87 -1.60 -18.34
N ASP A 206 -11.78 -1.96 -19.62
CA ASP A 206 -10.51 -2.35 -20.20
C ASP A 206 -9.50 -1.18 -20.15
N ARG A 207 -8.26 -1.46 -20.54
CA ARG A 207 -7.19 -0.46 -20.51
C ARG A 207 -7.54 0.81 -21.32
N GLN A 208 -8.11 0.64 -22.51
CA GLN A 208 -8.39 1.77 -23.40
C GLN A 208 -9.54 2.62 -22.84
N ALA A 209 -10.58 1.98 -22.32
CA ALA A 209 -11.69 2.65 -21.66
C ALA A 209 -11.22 3.39 -20.41
N ALA A 210 -10.37 2.78 -19.58
CA ALA A 210 -9.80 3.39 -18.39
C ALA A 210 -8.93 4.62 -18.72
N GLU A 211 -8.05 4.54 -19.73
CA GLU A 211 -7.25 5.68 -20.22
C GLU A 211 -8.15 6.80 -20.77
N GLY A 212 -9.21 6.43 -21.51
CA GLY A 212 -10.22 7.35 -21.99
C GLY A 212 -10.90 8.11 -20.85
N VAL A 213 -11.40 7.37 -19.84
CA VAL A 213 -12.05 7.93 -18.65
C VAL A 213 -11.11 8.87 -17.91
N ALA A 214 -9.85 8.48 -17.70
CA ALA A 214 -8.85 9.34 -17.05
C ALA A 214 -8.67 10.67 -17.81
N ALA A 215 -8.58 10.62 -19.14
CA ALA A 215 -8.48 11.84 -19.95
C ALA A 215 -9.75 12.70 -19.86
N ALA A 216 -10.94 12.10 -19.76
CA ALA A 216 -12.19 12.83 -19.57
C ALA A 216 -12.27 13.50 -18.20
N VAL A 217 -11.82 12.83 -17.14
CA VAL A 217 -11.73 13.39 -15.79
C VAL A 217 -10.83 14.64 -15.78
N GLU A 218 -9.67 14.58 -16.43
CA GLU A 218 -8.77 15.75 -16.51
C GLU A 218 -9.39 16.93 -17.28
N ARG A 219 -10.14 16.66 -18.37
CA ARG A 219 -10.90 17.72 -19.06
C ARG A 219 -11.99 18.32 -18.18
N CYS A 220 -12.70 17.48 -17.42
CA CYS A 220 -13.75 17.93 -16.51
C CYS A 220 -13.21 18.77 -15.36
N ARG A 221 -12.02 18.43 -14.85
CA ARG A 221 -11.33 19.20 -13.79
C ARG A 221 -11.07 20.66 -14.19
N ALA A 222 -10.86 20.94 -15.47
CA ALA A 222 -10.69 22.31 -15.97
C ALA A 222 -12.00 23.13 -15.93
N VAL A 223 -13.16 22.47 -15.92
CA VAL A 223 -14.49 23.11 -15.95
C VAL A 223 -15.05 23.29 -14.54
N GLY A 224 -15.01 22.25 -13.71
CA GLY A 224 -15.63 22.26 -12.39
C GLY A 224 -14.87 21.44 -11.34
N LEU A 225 -15.14 21.74 -10.07
CA LEU A 225 -14.55 21.04 -8.92
C LEU A 225 -15.26 19.74 -8.56
N ARG A 226 -16.47 19.53 -9.08
CA ARG A 226 -17.30 18.36 -8.84
C ARG A 226 -17.52 17.61 -10.14
N LEU A 227 -17.36 16.30 -10.09
CA LEU A 227 -17.68 15.38 -11.17
C LEU A 227 -18.79 14.46 -10.68
N GLU A 228 -19.89 14.43 -11.41
CA GLU A 228 -20.97 13.48 -11.23
C GLU A 228 -20.70 12.27 -12.13
N LEU A 229 -20.85 11.08 -11.55
CA LEU A 229 -20.66 9.81 -12.22
C LEU A 229 -21.97 9.04 -12.15
N ALA A 230 -22.47 8.61 -13.30
CA ALA A 230 -23.63 7.72 -13.40
C ALA A 230 -23.28 6.53 -14.26
N THR A 231 -23.73 5.34 -13.86
CA THR A 231 -23.54 4.10 -14.61
C THR A 231 -24.89 3.46 -14.90
N THR A 232 -24.93 2.60 -15.92
CA THR A 232 -26.14 1.84 -16.26
C THR A 232 -25.83 0.36 -16.40
N ARG A 233 -26.85 -0.48 -16.18
CA ARG A 233 -26.79 -1.94 -16.45
C ARG A 233 -26.61 -2.27 -17.93
N ALA A 234 -26.76 -1.29 -18.82
CA ALA A 234 -26.54 -1.45 -20.26
C ALA A 234 -25.09 -1.17 -20.69
N GLY A 235 -24.17 -0.98 -19.73
CA GLY A 235 -22.76 -0.74 -20.04
C GLY A 235 -22.47 0.69 -20.45
N ALA A 236 -23.21 1.66 -19.89
CA ALA A 236 -22.92 3.09 -20.08
C ALA A 236 -22.30 3.70 -18.82
N LEU A 237 -21.28 4.54 -19.01
CA LEU A 237 -20.67 5.39 -17.99
C LEU A 237 -20.79 6.85 -18.44
N HIS A 238 -21.47 7.66 -17.63
CA HIS A 238 -21.64 9.09 -17.84
C HIS A 238 -20.81 9.85 -16.82
N LEU A 239 -20.02 10.80 -17.31
CA LEU A 239 -19.22 11.72 -16.51
C LEU A 239 -19.69 13.13 -16.82
N THR A 240 -20.21 13.84 -15.83
CA THR A 240 -20.72 15.20 -16.01
C THR A 240 -20.13 16.14 -14.98
N THR A 241 -19.71 17.32 -15.42
CA THR A 241 -19.29 18.40 -14.54
C THR A 241 -20.01 19.68 -14.93
N SER A 242 -20.40 20.46 -13.93
CA SER A 242 -21.02 21.76 -14.13
C SER A 242 -20.29 22.81 -13.30
N ARG A 243 -20.12 23.99 -13.89
CA ARG A 243 -19.71 25.20 -13.19
C ARG A 243 -20.92 26.11 -13.10
N GLY A 244 -21.21 26.63 -11.90
CA GLY A 244 -22.30 27.57 -11.70
C GLY A 244 -22.26 28.70 -12.74
N GLY A 245 -23.40 28.95 -13.40
CA GLY A 245 -23.50 29.93 -14.51
C GLY A 245 -23.62 29.35 -15.92
N GLY A 246 -23.76 28.03 -16.10
CA GLY A 246 -24.32 27.44 -17.33
C GLY A 246 -23.36 26.61 -18.21
N VAL A 247 -22.08 26.50 -17.86
CA VAL A 247 -21.15 25.62 -18.60
C VAL A 247 -21.23 24.21 -18.02
N THR A 248 -21.71 23.27 -18.83
CA THR A 248 -21.76 21.84 -18.52
C THR A 248 -20.90 21.09 -19.53
N LEU A 249 -20.01 20.23 -19.03
CA LEU A 249 -19.23 19.31 -19.85
C LEU A 249 -19.63 17.88 -19.46
N GLY A 250 -19.99 17.08 -20.47
CA GLY A 250 -20.35 15.68 -20.31
C GLY A 250 -19.53 14.79 -21.24
N THR A 251 -19.18 13.59 -20.78
CA THR A 251 -18.65 12.51 -21.64
C THR A 251 -19.40 11.24 -21.33
N GLU A 252 -19.75 10.49 -22.37
CA GLU A 252 -20.42 9.20 -22.27
C GLU A 252 -19.55 8.12 -22.91
N TYR A 253 -19.35 7.02 -22.20
CA TYR A 253 -18.76 5.79 -22.70
C TYR A 253 -19.87 4.74 -22.77
N ARG A 254 -20.02 4.09 -23.92
CA ARG A 254 -21.03 3.04 -24.16
C ARG A 254 -20.37 1.72 -24.51
N GLY A 255 -21.10 0.62 -24.30
CA GLY A 255 -20.63 -0.72 -24.63
C GLY A 255 -19.55 -1.24 -23.70
N ILE A 256 -19.44 -0.69 -22.48
CA ILE A 256 -18.55 -1.22 -21.46
C ILE A 256 -19.13 -2.55 -20.96
N PRO A 257 -18.35 -3.65 -20.95
CA PRO A 257 -18.83 -4.94 -20.46
C PRO A 257 -19.36 -4.84 -19.02
N VAL A 258 -20.49 -5.51 -18.76
CA VAL A 258 -21.16 -5.50 -17.46
C VAL A 258 -21.01 -6.88 -16.81
N LEU A 259 -20.61 -6.91 -15.54
CA LEU A 259 -20.49 -8.13 -14.75
C LEU A 259 -21.50 -8.16 -13.59
N PRO A 260 -22.11 -9.30 -13.24
CA PRO A 260 -22.04 -10.56 -13.99
C PRO A 260 -22.65 -10.37 -15.38
N LEU A 261 -22.11 -11.09 -16.37
CA LEU A 261 -22.72 -11.13 -17.70
C LEU A 261 -24.18 -11.51 -17.49
N ALA A 262 -25.11 -10.72 -18.02
CA ALA A 262 -26.51 -11.09 -17.99
C ALA A 262 -26.59 -12.50 -18.57
N GLU A 263 -27.14 -13.46 -17.81
CA GLU A 263 -27.46 -14.75 -18.39
C GLU A 263 -28.36 -14.44 -19.58
N ASP A 264 -27.89 -14.76 -20.79
CA ASP A 264 -28.68 -14.65 -22.00
C ASP A 264 -29.96 -15.45 -21.73
N GLY A 265 -31.05 -14.71 -21.44
CA GLY A 265 -32.35 -15.30 -21.19
C GLY A 265 -32.77 -16.04 -22.46
N GLY A 266 -32.78 -17.37 -22.37
CA GLY A 266 -33.41 -18.25 -23.37
C GLY A 266 -34.90 -18.00 -23.50
#